data_AF-A0A1Y2JMD0-F1
#
_entry.id   AF-A0A1Y2JMD0-F1
#
_cell.length_a   1.000
_cell.length_b   1.000
_cell.length_c   1.000
_cell.angle_alpha   90.00
_cell.angle_beta   90.00
_cell.angle_gamma   90.00
#
_symmetry.space_group_name_H-M   'P 1'
#
loop_
_entity.id
_entity.type
_entity.pdbx_description
1 polymer ?
#
loop_
_entity_poly.entity_id
_entity_poly.type
_entity_poly.pdbx_seq_one_letter_code
_entity_poly.pdbx_strand_id
1 'polypeptide(L)'
;MTCNDQLDLFSPAQRRERVVDWQVPAPVAKAAMGLSGMDAMLGIRDGRLPPPPFAKLIGFTMAVVEPGRIVMELEPREDLENTIGLLHGATAAALIDTAMGCAISTRLEPGQSSVTLDLKMTFLRPLSVRSGLISAEGKIIKLGRQASYTEGFVRDGKGALAVHATATFSMIGATT
;
A
#
# COMPACT_ATOMS: atom_id res chain seq x y z
N MET A 1 9.50 19.63 -47.84
CA MET A 1 10.64 19.99 -46.95
C MET A 1 10.12 19.83 -45.53
N THR A 2 10.32 18.65 -44.95
CA THR A 2 9.72 18.23 -43.67
C THR A 2 10.45 18.92 -42.52
N CYS A 3 9.77 19.84 -41.84
CA CYS A 3 10.23 20.38 -40.57
C CYS A 3 10.12 19.24 -39.54
N ASN A 4 11.25 18.59 -39.28
CA ASN A 4 11.37 17.58 -38.26
C ASN A 4 11.57 18.33 -36.93
N ASP A 5 10.48 18.86 -36.36
CA ASP A 5 10.47 19.34 -34.99
C ASP A 5 10.71 18.12 -34.09
N GLN A 6 11.97 17.83 -33.81
CA GLN A 6 12.34 16.84 -32.80
C GLN A 6 11.77 17.33 -31.48
N LEU A 7 10.78 16.60 -30.95
CA LEU A 7 10.25 16.83 -29.63
C LEU A 7 11.39 16.68 -28.61
N ASP A 8 11.79 17.79 -27.99
CA ASP A 8 12.77 17.76 -26.89
C ASP A 8 12.11 17.21 -25.63
N LEU A 9 12.28 15.90 -25.41
CA LEU A 9 11.74 15.15 -24.27
C LEU A 9 12.38 15.55 -22.93
N PHE A 10 13.47 16.32 -22.94
CA PHE A 10 14.17 16.77 -21.74
C PHE A 10 13.95 18.26 -21.44
N SER A 11 13.07 18.92 -22.20
CA SER A 11 12.74 20.33 -21.98
C SER A 11 12.23 20.57 -20.56
N PRO A 12 12.67 21.65 -19.86
CA PRO A 12 12.15 22.01 -18.55
C PRO A 12 10.61 22.16 -18.51
N ALA A 13 9.96 22.49 -19.63
CA ALA A 13 8.50 22.59 -19.72
C ALA A 13 7.78 21.23 -19.56
N GLN A 14 8.47 20.13 -19.87
CA GLN A 14 7.96 18.76 -19.72
C GLN A 14 8.33 18.14 -18.37
N ARG A 15 9.22 18.78 -17.60
CA ARG A 15 9.62 18.29 -16.28
C ARG A 15 8.49 18.46 -15.26
N ARG A 16 8.39 17.49 -14.36
CA ARG A 16 7.55 17.53 -13.15
C ARG A 16 8.43 17.23 -11.94
N GLU A 17 8.03 17.71 -10.77
CA GLU A 17 8.74 17.47 -9.51
C GLU A 17 7.73 17.27 -8.38
N ARG A 18 8.07 16.39 -7.44
CA ARG A 18 7.32 16.17 -6.21
C ARG A 18 8.29 15.98 -5.04
N VAL A 19 8.01 16.67 -3.95
CA VAL A 19 8.75 16.55 -2.69
C VAL A 19 7.94 15.70 -1.71
N VAL A 20 8.60 14.81 -0.99
CA VAL A 20 7.99 13.94 0.02
C VAL A 20 8.75 14.08 1.33
N ASP A 21 8.03 14.38 2.41
CA ASP A 21 8.54 14.37 3.78
C ASP A 21 8.06 13.13 4.56
N TRP A 22 8.81 12.77 5.59
CA TRP A 22 8.46 11.69 6.52
C TRP A 22 9.09 11.89 7.89
N GLN A 23 8.50 11.26 8.90
CA GLN A 23 9.07 11.16 10.24
C GLN A 23 10.07 10.01 10.29
N VAL A 24 11.16 10.19 11.06
CA VAL A 24 12.18 9.14 11.24
C VAL A 24 11.51 7.84 11.72
N PRO A 25 11.73 6.69 11.06
CA PRO A 25 10.95 5.48 11.35
C PRO A 25 11.16 4.87 12.75
N ALA A 26 12.39 4.87 13.25
CA ALA A 26 12.74 4.12 14.46
C ALA A 26 11.95 4.56 15.72
N PRO A 27 11.80 5.87 16.02
CA PRO A 27 10.93 6.33 17.12
C PRO A 27 9.47 5.91 16.96
N VAL A 28 8.93 5.98 15.74
CA VAL A 28 7.54 5.62 15.44
C VAL A 28 7.32 4.12 15.65
N ALA A 29 8.24 3.29 15.13
CA ALA A 29 8.22 1.85 15.32
C ALA A 29 8.27 1.49 16.82
N LYS A 30 9.13 2.17 17.60
CA LYS A 30 9.20 1.98 19.05
C LYS A 30 7.88 2.30 19.76
N ALA A 31 7.22 3.39 19.40
CA ALA A 31 5.92 3.75 19.95
C ALA A 31 4.84 2.72 19.56
N ALA A 32 4.80 2.30 18.30
CA ALA A 32 3.82 1.35 17.79
C ALA A 32 4.00 -0.07 18.38
N MET A 33 5.23 -0.52 18.63
CA MET A 33 5.50 -1.84 19.22
C MET A 33 4.92 -2.03 20.63
N GLY A 34 4.70 -0.94 21.36
CA GLY A 34 4.07 -0.97 22.69
C GLY A 34 2.55 -1.04 22.66
N LEU A 35 1.93 -0.98 21.49
CA LEU A 35 0.48 -1.00 21.31
C LEU A 35 0.01 -2.36 20.79
N SER A 36 -1.28 -2.66 20.96
CA SER A 36 -1.89 -3.71 20.15
C SER A 36 -1.81 -3.30 18.68
N GLY A 37 -1.74 -4.27 17.77
CA GLY A 37 -1.69 -3.93 16.36
C GLY A 37 -2.96 -3.22 15.87
N MET A 38 -4.11 -3.47 16.50
CA MET A 38 -5.34 -2.70 16.28
C MET A 38 -5.16 -1.21 16.62
N ASP A 39 -4.67 -0.91 17.83
CA ASP A 39 -4.47 0.48 18.27
C ASP A 39 -3.42 1.21 17.43
N ALA A 40 -2.38 0.50 16.99
CA ALA A 40 -1.39 1.04 16.07
C ALA A 40 -2.03 1.40 14.72
N MET A 41 -2.82 0.52 14.12
CA MET A 41 -3.49 0.79 12.83
C MET A 41 -4.49 1.93 12.93
N LEU A 42 -5.31 1.96 13.99
CA LEU A 42 -6.20 3.09 14.27
C LEU A 42 -5.41 4.39 14.49
N GLY A 43 -4.29 4.31 15.21
CA GLY A 43 -3.40 5.45 15.42
C GLY A 43 -2.87 6.04 14.11
N ILE A 44 -2.48 5.19 13.15
CA ILE A 44 -2.03 5.63 11.82
C ILE A 44 -3.19 6.24 11.03
N ARG A 45 -4.35 5.57 10.99
CA ARG A 45 -5.55 6.06 10.29
C ARG A 45 -5.99 7.43 10.81
N ASP A 46 -6.02 7.59 12.12
CA ASP A 46 -6.52 8.81 12.79
C ASP A 46 -5.43 9.91 12.88
N GLY A 47 -4.24 9.69 12.35
CA GLY A 47 -3.13 10.67 12.36
C GLY A 47 -2.44 10.87 13.71
N ARG A 48 -2.73 10.01 14.70
CA ARG A 48 -2.04 10.00 16.01
C ARG A 48 -0.64 9.37 15.92
N LEU A 49 -0.44 8.47 14.97
CA LEU A 49 0.86 7.94 14.57
C LEU A 49 1.12 8.32 13.10
N PRO A 50 2.35 8.71 12.75
CA PRO A 50 2.68 8.93 11.35
C PRO A 50 2.68 7.60 10.58
N PRO A 51 2.26 7.59 9.31
CA PRO A 51 2.36 6.42 8.46
C PRO A 51 3.82 6.11 8.13
N PRO A 52 4.14 4.89 7.66
CA PRO A 52 5.50 4.56 7.23
C PRO A 52 5.93 5.46 6.05
N PRO A 53 7.24 5.77 5.91
CA PRO A 53 7.73 6.64 4.83
C PRO A 53 7.34 6.18 3.43
N PHE A 54 7.26 4.87 3.23
CA PHE A 54 6.86 4.30 1.94
C PHE A 54 5.40 4.66 1.57
N ALA A 55 4.50 4.72 2.56
CA ALA A 55 3.13 5.18 2.33
C ALA A 55 3.08 6.66 1.94
N LYS A 56 3.97 7.51 2.50
CA LYS A 56 4.13 8.91 2.09
C LYS A 56 4.70 9.02 0.66
N LEU A 57 5.69 8.19 0.33
CA LEU A 57 6.31 8.14 -0.99
C LEU A 57 5.28 7.80 -2.06
N ILE A 58 4.51 6.73 -1.89
CA ILE A 58 3.48 6.35 -2.88
C ILE A 58 2.23 7.24 -2.75
N GLY A 59 1.90 7.69 -1.55
CA GLY A 59 0.78 8.58 -1.27
C GLY A 59 -0.53 7.85 -0.99
N PHE A 60 -0.47 6.65 -0.40
CA PHE A 60 -1.67 5.92 0.02
C PHE A 60 -1.96 6.12 1.51
N THR A 61 -3.24 6.03 1.88
CA THR A 61 -3.75 6.23 3.23
C THR A 61 -4.64 5.08 3.66
N MET A 62 -4.78 4.89 4.98
CA MET A 62 -5.67 3.88 5.54
C MET A 62 -7.07 4.47 5.68
N ALA A 63 -8.09 3.83 5.12
CA ALA A 63 -9.48 4.28 5.17
C ALA A 63 -10.30 3.47 6.17
N VAL A 64 -10.13 2.13 6.17
CA VAL A 64 -10.86 1.22 7.07
C VAL A 64 -9.89 0.40 7.89
N VAL A 65 -10.21 0.27 9.19
CA VAL A 65 -9.50 -0.57 10.14
C VAL A 65 -10.50 -1.40 10.93
N GLU A 66 -10.47 -2.71 10.72
CA GLU A 66 -11.34 -3.70 11.36
C GLU A 66 -10.56 -4.96 11.71
N PRO A 67 -11.01 -5.79 12.66
CA PRO A 67 -10.32 -7.04 12.99
C PRO A 67 -10.20 -7.97 11.77
N GLY A 68 -8.97 -8.15 11.29
CA GLY A 68 -8.63 -8.97 10.14
C GLY A 68 -8.98 -8.36 8.78
N ARG A 69 -9.30 -7.07 8.71
CA ARG A 69 -9.63 -6.36 7.47
C ARG A 69 -9.13 -4.92 7.48
N ILE A 70 -8.47 -4.53 6.40
CA ILE A 70 -7.98 -3.18 6.14
C ILE A 70 -8.40 -2.74 4.75
N VAL A 71 -8.73 -1.46 4.59
CA VAL A 71 -8.84 -0.83 3.27
C VAL A 71 -7.86 0.33 3.21
N MET A 72 -6.99 0.31 2.22
CA MET A 72 -6.11 1.42 1.84
C MET A 72 -6.68 2.14 0.62
N GLU A 73 -6.44 3.44 0.51
CA GLU A 73 -6.87 4.28 -0.60
C GLU A 73 -5.69 5.03 -1.19
N LEU A 74 -5.73 5.25 -2.51
CA LEU A 74 -4.70 5.95 -3.27
C LEU A 74 -5.35 6.80 -4.36
N GLU A 75 -5.12 8.11 -4.31
CA GLU A 75 -5.39 8.99 -5.45
C GLU A 75 -4.29 8.78 -6.50
N PRO A 76 -4.62 8.33 -7.72
CA PRO A 76 -3.61 8.03 -8.73
C PRO A 76 -2.97 9.32 -9.26
N ARG A 77 -1.67 9.25 -9.53
CA ARG A 77 -0.87 10.39 -10.00
C ARG A 77 0.08 9.98 -11.11
N GLU A 78 0.48 10.95 -11.93
CA GLU A 78 1.39 10.75 -13.07
C GLU A 78 2.75 10.17 -12.64
N ASP A 79 3.25 10.54 -11.45
CA ASP A 79 4.52 10.02 -10.89
C ASP A 79 4.48 8.52 -10.54
N LEU A 80 3.30 7.89 -10.61
CA LEU A 80 3.08 6.47 -10.39
C LEU A 80 2.81 5.69 -11.69
N GLU A 81 2.77 6.38 -12.84
CA GLU A 81 2.57 5.77 -14.15
C GLU A 81 3.88 5.18 -14.72
N ASN A 82 3.72 4.21 -15.61
CA ASN A 82 4.76 3.69 -16.47
C ASN A 82 4.84 4.50 -17.77
N THR A 83 5.76 4.13 -18.65
CA THR A 83 6.02 4.83 -19.92
C THR A 83 4.84 4.87 -20.90
N ILE A 84 3.81 4.04 -20.70
CA ILE A 84 2.61 4.01 -21.55
C ILE A 84 1.40 4.72 -20.90
N GLY A 85 1.60 5.43 -19.79
CA GLY A 85 0.54 6.20 -19.12
C GLY A 85 -0.47 5.34 -18.36
N LEU A 86 -0.04 4.17 -17.87
CA LEU A 86 -0.79 3.33 -16.94
C LEU A 86 -0.07 3.29 -15.61
N LEU A 87 -0.78 3.14 -14.49
CA LEU A 87 -0.12 2.93 -13.20
C LEU A 87 0.80 1.71 -13.25
N HIS A 88 2.01 1.88 -12.74
CA HIS A 88 2.95 0.80 -12.62
C HIS A 88 2.37 -0.31 -11.73
N GLY A 89 2.56 -1.58 -12.10
CA GLY A 89 2.04 -2.71 -11.31
C GLY A 89 2.55 -2.73 -9.87
N ALA A 90 3.75 -2.19 -9.64
CA ALA A 90 4.33 -2.00 -8.30
C ALA A 90 3.49 -1.08 -7.41
N THR A 91 2.76 -0.11 -7.96
CA THR A 91 1.85 0.75 -7.20
C THR A 91 0.72 -0.07 -6.58
N ALA A 92 0.09 -0.94 -7.37
CA ALA A 92 -0.94 -1.85 -6.87
C ALA A 92 -0.36 -2.89 -5.91
N ALA A 93 0.86 -3.37 -6.17
CA ALA A 93 1.55 -4.34 -5.31
C ALA A 93 1.83 -3.77 -3.93
N ALA A 94 2.42 -2.57 -3.87
CA ALA A 94 2.68 -1.83 -2.64
C ALA A 94 1.41 -1.62 -1.82
N LEU A 95 0.33 -1.20 -2.49
CA LEU A 95 -0.93 -0.90 -1.86
C LEU A 95 -1.57 -2.16 -1.25
N ILE A 96 -1.64 -3.27 -2.01
CA ILE A 96 -2.32 -4.48 -1.56
C ILE A 96 -1.50 -5.30 -0.56
N ASP A 97 -0.18 -5.35 -0.70
CA ASP A 97 0.73 -5.97 0.28
C ASP A 97 0.58 -5.29 1.64
N THR A 98 0.60 -3.94 1.65
CA THR A 98 0.40 -3.17 2.88
C THR A 98 -0.99 -3.44 3.48
N ALA A 99 -2.06 -3.43 2.68
CA ALA A 99 -3.40 -3.72 3.18
C ALA A 99 -3.51 -5.12 3.82
N MET A 100 -2.95 -6.15 3.17
CA MET A 100 -2.98 -7.52 3.67
C MET A 100 -2.11 -7.73 4.92
N GLY A 101 -0.90 -7.15 4.96
CA GLY A 101 -0.04 -7.20 6.14
C GLY A 101 -0.63 -6.44 7.34
N CYS A 102 -1.22 -5.27 7.09
CA CYS A 102 -1.93 -4.52 8.12
C CYS A 102 -3.18 -5.27 8.61
N ALA A 103 -3.88 -6.02 7.73
CA ALA A 103 -5.00 -6.85 8.14
C ALA A 103 -4.57 -7.90 9.17
N ILE A 104 -3.42 -8.55 8.98
CA ILE A 104 -2.82 -9.43 10.02
C ILE A 104 -2.50 -8.63 11.28
N SER A 105 -1.88 -7.46 11.13
CA SER A 105 -1.46 -6.61 12.25
C SER A 105 -2.63 -6.29 13.19
N THR A 106 -3.85 -6.06 12.69
CA THR A 106 -5.04 -5.82 13.53
C THR A 106 -5.39 -6.96 14.51
N ARG A 107 -4.78 -8.14 14.37
CA ARG A 107 -4.99 -9.32 15.23
C ARG A 107 -3.77 -9.63 16.10
N LEU A 108 -2.74 -8.79 16.09
CA LEU A 108 -1.50 -9.00 16.83
C LEU A 108 -1.51 -8.28 18.18
N GLU A 109 -0.97 -8.98 19.17
CA GLU A 109 -0.68 -8.43 20.48
C GLU A 109 0.62 -7.59 20.46
N PRO A 110 0.84 -6.72 21.46
CA PRO A 110 2.09 -5.96 21.56
C PRO A 110 3.34 -6.85 21.44
N GLY A 111 4.34 -6.35 20.72
CA GLY A 111 5.59 -7.06 20.45
C GLY A 111 5.52 -8.17 19.38
N GLN A 112 4.34 -8.55 18.89
CA GLN A 112 4.22 -9.46 17.75
C GLN A 112 4.31 -8.72 16.41
N SER A 113 4.83 -9.38 15.39
CA SER A 113 4.88 -8.84 14.02
C SER A 113 4.74 -9.94 12.98
N SER A 114 4.67 -9.55 11.71
CA SER A 114 4.66 -10.45 10.58
C SER A 114 5.41 -9.86 9.40
N VAL A 115 5.96 -10.72 8.56
CA VAL A 115 6.67 -10.32 7.32
C VAL A 115 6.12 -11.10 6.13
N THR A 116 5.98 -10.44 4.99
CA THR A 116 5.54 -11.08 3.74
C THR A 116 6.55 -12.15 3.32
N LEU A 117 6.08 -13.38 3.11
CA LEU A 117 6.89 -14.47 2.54
C LEU A 117 6.70 -14.56 1.03
N ASP A 118 5.46 -14.47 0.58
CA ASP A 118 5.11 -14.46 -0.84
C ASP A 118 3.88 -13.59 -1.08
N LEU A 119 3.80 -13.07 -2.30
CA LEU A 119 2.69 -12.30 -2.81
C LEU A 119 2.43 -12.73 -4.26
N LYS A 120 1.27 -13.34 -4.51
CA LYS A 120 0.79 -13.64 -5.84
C LYS A 120 -0.29 -12.64 -6.23
N MET A 121 -0.11 -11.98 -7.38
CA MET A 121 -1.08 -11.03 -7.92
C MET A 121 -1.58 -11.49 -9.29
N THR A 122 -2.81 -11.11 -9.62
CA THR A 122 -3.39 -11.30 -10.94
C THR A 122 -4.03 -9.98 -11.38
N PHE A 123 -3.46 -9.39 -12.42
CA PHE A 123 -3.91 -8.12 -12.98
C PHE A 123 -5.01 -8.39 -14.00
N LEU A 124 -6.22 -7.92 -13.71
CA LEU A 124 -7.43 -8.14 -14.50
C LEU A 124 -7.78 -6.93 -15.35
N ARG A 125 -7.46 -5.72 -14.88
CA ARG A 125 -7.71 -4.46 -15.59
C ARG A 125 -6.57 -3.47 -15.36
N PRO A 126 -6.24 -2.64 -16.35
CA PRO A 126 -5.27 -1.57 -16.16
C PRO A 126 -5.85 -0.48 -15.25
N LEU A 127 -4.96 0.17 -14.50
CA LEU A 127 -5.25 1.38 -13.74
C LEU A 127 -4.47 2.56 -14.35
N SER A 128 -4.98 3.78 -14.23
CA SER A 128 -4.34 5.02 -14.70
C SER A 128 -4.74 6.20 -13.81
N VAL A 129 -4.21 7.39 -14.05
CA VAL A 129 -4.70 8.62 -13.39
C VAL A 129 -6.20 8.89 -13.59
N ARG A 130 -6.84 8.26 -14.57
CA ARG A 130 -8.29 8.39 -14.83
C ARG A 130 -9.14 7.35 -14.11
N SER A 131 -8.53 6.44 -13.34
CA SER A 131 -9.25 5.37 -12.63
C SER A 131 -10.03 5.87 -11.41
N GLY A 132 -9.88 7.14 -11.01
CA GLY A 132 -10.44 7.67 -9.77
C GLY A 132 -9.74 7.07 -8.54
N LEU A 133 -10.32 7.31 -7.36
CA LEU A 133 -9.77 6.82 -6.08
C LEU A 133 -9.65 5.29 -6.09
N ILE A 134 -8.43 4.79 -5.97
CA ILE A 134 -8.14 3.35 -5.97
C ILE A 134 -8.24 2.84 -4.54
N SER A 135 -9.02 1.79 -4.32
CA SER A 135 -9.13 1.12 -3.02
C SER A 135 -8.47 -0.26 -3.06
N ALA A 136 -7.65 -0.59 -2.07
CA ALA A 136 -7.12 -1.93 -1.86
C ALA A 136 -7.62 -2.48 -0.53
N GLU A 137 -8.42 -3.55 -0.60
CA GLU A 137 -8.92 -4.26 0.57
C GLU A 137 -8.08 -5.51 0.81
N GLY A 138 -7.52 -5.65 2.00
CA GLY A 138 -6.86 -6.87 2.48
C GLY A 138 -7.68 -7.53 3.59
N LYS A 139 -7.81 -8.86 3.53
CA LYS A 139 -8.55 -9.67 4.51
C LYS A 139 -7.75 -10.91 4.91
N ILE A 140 -7.85 -11.30 6.18
CA ILE A 140 -7.29 -12.57 6.66
C ILE A 140 -8.17 -13.72 6.17
N ILE A 141 -7.57 -14.69 5.49
CA ILE A 141 -8.18 -16.01 5.22
C ILE A 141 -7.98 -16.91 6.45
N LYS A 142 -6.75 -16.95 6.96
CA LYS A 142 -6.37 -17.79 8.09
C LYS A 142 -5.24 -17.13 8.89
N LEU A 143 -5.47 -16.92 10.18
CA LEU A 143 -4.44 -16.52 11.13
C LEU A 143 -3.81 -17.78 11.73
N GLY A 144 -2.52 -18.01 11.47
CA GLY A 144 -1.77 -19.14 11.99
C GLY A 144 -0.65 -18.72 12.92
N ARG A 145 -0.03 -19.69 13.59
CA ARG A 145 1.06 -19.43 14.55
C ARG A 145 2.42 -19.20 13.89
N GLN A 146 2.67 -19.85 12.74
CA GLN A 146 3.93 -19.73 11.98
C GLN A 146 3.72 -19.00 10.66
N ALA A 147 2.62 -19.30 9.98
CA ALA A 147 2.24 -18.68 8.73
C ALA A 147 0.77 -18.26 8.76
N SER A 148 0.49 -17.07 8.24
CA SER A 148 -0.87 -16.54 8.05
C SER A 148 -1.12 -16.24 6.58
N TYR A 149 -2.37 -16.36 6.17
CA TYR A 149 -2.79 -16.25 4.77
C TYR A 149 -3.83 -15.15 4.63
N THR A 150 -3.70 -14.37 3.56
CA THR A 150 -4.56 -13.23 3.27
C THR A 150 -5.00 -13.21 1.82
N GLU A 151 -6.13 -12.55 1.58
CA GLU A 151 -6.68 -12.26 0.26
C GLU A 151 -6.81 -10.75 0.08
N GLY A 152 -6.59 -10.29 -1.14
CA GLY A 152 -6.56 -8.89 -1.49
C GLY A 152 -7.32 -8.55 -2.76
N PHE A 153 -8.00 -7.40 -2.76
CA PHE A 153 -8.74 -6.87 -3.90
C PHE A 153 -8.39 -5.39 -4.12
N VAL A 154 -7.87 -5.04 -5.29
CA VAL A 154 -7.68 -3.65 -5.72
C VAL A 154 -8.77 -3.26 -6.72
N ARG A 155 -9.47 -2.18 -6.44
CA ARG A 155 -10.58 -1.67 -7.25
C ARG A 155 -10.34 -0.21 -7.64
N ASP A 156 -10.86 0.16 -8.80
CA ASP A 156 -10.90 1.56 -9.24
C ASP A 156 -12.02 2.36 -8.53
N GLY A 157 -12.13 3.65 -8.82
CA GLY A 157 -13.14 4.54 -8.23
C GLY A 157 -14.58 4.23 -8.65
N LYS A 158 -14.80 3.29 -9.58
CA LYS A 158 -16.12 2.77 -9.95
C LYS A 158 -16.39 1.40 -9.32
N GLY A 159 -15.48 0.88 -8.49
CA GLY A 159 -15.59 -0.41 -7.83
C GLY A 159 -15.18 -1.61 -8.70
N ALA A 160 -14.70 -1.39 -9.92
CA ALA A 160 -14.30 -2.48 -10.81
C ALA A 160 -13.01 -3.14 -10.31
N LEU A 161 -13.00 -4.47 -10.24
CA LEU A 161 -11.82 -5.22 -9.79
C LEU A 161 -10.71 -5.12 -10.83
N ALA A 162 -9.58 -4.54 -10.43
CA ALA A 162 -8.40 -4.37 -11.25
C ALA A 162 -7.31 -5.39 -10.92
N VAL A 163 -7.14 -5.72 -9.64
CA VAL A 163 -6.15 -6.73 -9.19
C VAL A 163 -6.76 -7.60 -8.11
N HIS A 164 -6.52 -8.91 -8.21
CA HIS A 164 -6.73 -9.86 -7.12
C HIS A 164 -5.38 -10.36 -6.62
N ALA A 165 -5.24 -10.56 -5.31
CA ALA A 165 -4.00 -11.01 -4.71
C ALA A 165 -4.24 -12.02 -3.58
N THR A 166 -3.23 -12.86 -3.36
CA THR A 166 -3.11 -13.71 -2.17
C THR A 166 -1.69 -13.60 -1.65
N ALA A 167 -1.51 -13.63 -0.34
CA ALA A 167 -0.18 -13.56 0.27
C ALA A 167 -0.07 -14.45 1.52
N THR A 168 1.12 -14.99 1.71
CA THR A 168 1.53 -15.68 2.93
C THR A 168 2.46 -14.79 3.73
N PHE A 169 2.28 -14.76 5.04
CA PHE A 169 3.10 -14.01 5.97
C PHE A 169 3.70 -14.94 7.01
N SER A 170 4.99 -14.77 7.30
CA SER A 170 5.64 -15.41 8.44
C SER A 170 5.32 -14.64 9.70
N MET A 171 4.94 -15.36 10.76
CA MET A 171 4.63 -14.77 12.06
C MET A 171 5.90 -14.72 12.92
N ILE A 172 6.18 -13.54 13.46
CA ILE A 172 7.32 -13.29 14.34
C ILE A 172 6.76 -13.00 15.73
N GLY A 173 7.06 -13.91 16.68
CA GLY A 173 6.65 -13.76 18.07
C GLY A 173 7.35 -12.58 18.76
N ALA A 174 6.84 -12.19 19.93
CA ALA A 174 7.53 -11.23 20.78
C ALA A 174 8.88 -11.81 21.22
N THR A 175 9.96 -11.09 20.95
CA THR A 175 11.27 -11.40 21.54
C THR A 175 11.14 -11.12 23.04
N THR A 176 11.16 -12.19 23.85
CA THR A 176 11.33 -12.13 25.32
C THR A 176 12.60 -11.42 25.71
#